data_AF-V9LI50-F1
#
_entry.id   AF-V9LI50-F1
#
_cell.length_a   1.000
_cell.length_b   1.000
_cell.length_c   1.000
_cell.angle_alpha   90.00
_cell.angle_beta   90.00
_cell.angle_gamma   90.00
#
_symmetry.space_group_name_H-M   'P 1'
#
loop_
_entity.id
_entity.type
_entity.pdbx_description
1 polymer ?
#
loop_
_entity_poly.entity_id
_entity_poly.type
_entity_poly.pdbx_seq_one_letter_code
_entity_poly.pdbx_strand_id
1 'polypeptide(L)'
;GLAVLGILIEVGNFNPAYEIVFSHLKEIQYKDQKIYMPGFNVEDLLPDRLDQYFRYNGSLTTPPCYPSVLWTVFRKSVQISNEQLNELESDLFVSDKEETNQTGMVKNFRHVQKLGKREVLVSFHEGVVLAVILCCVFGALAILALGCFLLRKRTKKATENQGVIYKPTG
;
A
#
# COMPACT_ATOMS: atom_id res chain seq x y z
N GLY A 1 -25.60 6.32 4.27
CA GLY A 1 -24.41 5.97 3.46
C GLY A 1 -23.75 4.73 4.03
N LEU A 2 -22.82 4.13 3.31
CA LEU A 2 -22.04 2.95 3.71
C LEU A 2 -20.55 3.31 3.79
N ALA A 3 -19.81 2.62 4.66
CA ALA A 3 -18.35 2.64 4.67
C ALA A 3 -17.84 1.21 4.48
N VAL A 4 -16.89 1.00 3.57
CA VAL A 4 -16.34 -0.33 3.27
C VAL A 4 -14.81 -0.29 3.40
N LEU A 5 -14.28 -1.30 4.08
CA LEU A 5 -12.85 -1.57 4.15
C LEU A 5 -12.48 -2.60 3.08
N GLY A 6 -11.58 -2.22 2.16
CA GLY A 6 -11.02 -3.09 1.14
C GLY A 6 -9.62 -3.53 1.55
N ILE A 7 -9.40 -4.84 1.56
CA ILE A 7 -8.12 -5.48 1.85
C ILE A 7 -7.71 -6.24 0.60
N LEU A 8 -6.51 -5.98 0.10
CA LEU A 8 -5.96 -6.75 -1.01
C LEU A 8 -5.30 -8.01 -0.44
N ILE A 9 -5.54 -9.14 -1.08
CA ILE A 9 -4.98 -10.43 -0.68
C ILE A 9 -3.99 -10.86 -1.78
N GLU A 10 -2.82 -11.33 -1.38
CA GLU A 10 -1.80 -11.90 -2.27
C GLU A 10 -1.38 -13.30 -1.80
N VAL A 11 -0.83 -14.10 -2.71
CA VAL A 11 -0.25 -15.40 -2.35
C VAL A 11 1.09 -15.17 -1.65
N GLY A 12 1.27 -15.81 -0.50
CA GLY A 12 2.48 -15.77 0.29
C GLY A 12 2.46 -16.84 1.39
N ASN A 13 2.70 -16.43 2.63
CA ASN A 13 2.67 -17.34 3.76
C ASN A 13 1.24 -17.76 4.15
N PHE A 14 1.11 -18.94 4.75
CA PHE A 14 -0.12 -19.39 5.39
C PHE A 14 -0.59 -18.40 6.44
N ASN A 15 -1.90 -18.11 6.44
CA ASN A 15 -2.50 -17.13 7.33
C ASN A 15 -3.53 -17.77 8.27
N PRO A 16 -3.18 -17.96 9.55
CA PRO A 16 -4.09 -18.56 10.53
C PRO A 16 -5.38 -17.78 10.75
N ALA A 17 -5.38 -16.45 10.57
CA ALA A 17 -6.57 -15.64 10.78
C ALA A 17 -7.62 -15.88 9.69
N TYR A 18 -7.18 -16.02 8.44
CA TYR A 18 -8.06 -16.36 7.32
C TYR A 18 -8.52 -17.82 7.38
N GLU A 19 -7.71 -18.73 7.93
CA GLU A 19 -8.07 -20.13 8.10
C GLU A 19 -9.33 -20.33 8.96
N ILE A 20 -9.54 -19.44 9.94
CA ILE A 20 -10.76 -19.45 10.77
C ILE A 20 -12.02 -19.39 9.90
N VAL A 21 -11.96 -18.70 8.75
CA VAL A 21 -13.06 -18.62 7.79
C VAL A 21 -12.96 -19.73 6.74
N PHE A 22 -11.77 -19.97 6.19
CA PHE A 22 -11.59 -20.88 5.05
C PHE A 22 -11.85 -22.35 5.39
N SER A 23 -11.53 -22.77 6.62
CA SER A 23 -11.80 -24.12 7.11
C SER A 23 -13.29 -24.53 7.07
N HIS A 24 -14.19 -23.55 6.99
CA HIS A 24 -15.64 -23.75 6.92
C HIS A 24 -16.22 -23.75 5.50
N LEU A 25 -15.44 -23.43 4.45
CA LEU A 25 -15.96 -23.31 3.08
C LEU A 25 -16.62 -24.60 2.58
N LYS A 26 -16.09 -25.76 3.00
CA LYS A 26 -16.64 -27.09 2.69
C LYS A 26 -17.99 -27.38 3.35
N GLU A 27 -18.42 -26.59 4.32
CA GLU A 27 -19.74 -26.72 4.95
C GLU A 27 -20.80 -25.84 4.28
N ILE A 28 -20.39 -24.90 3.43
CA ILE A 28 -21.25 -23.93 2.73
C ILE A 28 -20.99 -23.89 1.22
N GLN A 29 -20.71 -25.05 0.63
CA GLN A 29 -20.29 -25.16 -0.77
C GLN A 29 -21.35 -24.65 -1.75
N TYR A 30 -22.63 -24.81 -1.45
CA TYR A 30 -23.72 -24.48 -2.36
C TYR A 30 -24.46 -23.23 -1.92
N LYS A 31 -25.15 -22.62 -2.87
CA LYS A 31 -25.95 -21.43 -2.65
C LYS A 31 -26.93 -21.61 -1.47
N ASP A 32 -27.12 -20.52 -0.73
CA ASP A 32 -28.03 -20.39 0.42
C ASP A 32 -27.70 -21.30 1.64
N GLN A 33 -26.64 -22.11 1.59
CA GLN A 33 -26.12 -22.82 2.75
C GLN A 33 -25.52 -21.85 3.78
N LYS A 34 -25.68 -22.19 5.06
CA LYS A 34 -25.28 -21.34 6.19
C LYS A 34 -24.77 -22.20 7.34
N ILE A 35 -23.80 -21.69 8.06
CA ILE A 35 -23.30 -22.25 9.31
C ILE A 35 -23.20 -21.16 10.39
N TYR A 36 -23.04 -21.59 11.63
CA TYR A 36 -22.63 -20.73 12.73
C TYR A 36 -21.14 -20.91 12.99
N MET A 37 -20.40 -19.80 12.98
CA MET A 37 -18.99 -19.80 13.32
C MET A 37 -18.77 -19.27 14.75
N PRO A 38 -17.80 -19.83 15.49
CA PRO A 38 -17.33 -19.22 16.73
C PRO A 38 -16.86 -17.78 16.51
N GLY A 39 -17.00 -16.94 17.53
CA GLY A 39 -16.47 -15.58 17.49
C GLY A 39 -14.95 -15.59 17.40
N PHE A 40 -14.40 -14.72 16.55
CA PHE A 40 -12.96 -14.48 16.41
C PHE A 40 -12.68 -12.99 16.26
N ASN A 41 -11.42 -12.58 16.39
CA ASN A 41 -11.05 -11.19 16.25
C ASN A 41 -10.96 -10.81 14.76
N VAL A 42 -11.91 -9.98 14.31
CA VAL A 42 -11.95 -9.51 12.90
C VAL A 42 -10.75 -8.62 12.56
N GLU A 43 -10.13 -7.99 13.55
CA GLU A 43 -8.92 -7.17 13.35
C GLU A 43 -7.75 -8.01 12.80
N ASP A 44 -7.70 -9.31 13.11
CA ASP A 44 -6.65 -10.23 12.64
C ASP A 44 -6.73 -10.48 11.12
N LEU A 45 -7.85 -10.13 10.47
CA LEU A 45 -7.99 -10.18 9.01
C LEU A 45 -7.41 -8.96 8.30
N LEU A 46 -7.10 -7.90 9.05
CA LEU A 46 -6.60 -6.64 8.50
C LEU A 46 -5.09 -6.72 8.23
N PRO A 47 -4.56 -5.95 7.26
CA PRO A 47 -3.13 -5.91 6.98
C PRO A 47 -2.38 -5.08 8.03
N ASP A 48 -1.05 -5.22 8.04
CA ASP A 48 -0.19 -4.31 8.78
C ASP A 48 -0.34 -2.86 8.30
N ARG A 49 0.04 -1.90 9.16
CA ARG A 49 0.06 -0.46 8.81
C ARG A 49 -1.31 0.07 8.40
N LEU A 50 -2.30 -0.09 9.29
CA LEU A 50 -3.67 0.44 9.14
C LEU A 50 -3.71 1.97 8.95
N ASP A 51 -2.62 2.68 9.29
CA ASP A 51 -2.42 4.10 9.03
C ASP A 51 -2.22 4.43 7.53
N GLN A 52 -1.98 3.43 6.68
CA GLN A 52 -1.72 3.58 5.25
C GLN A 52 -2.88 3.04 4.39
N TYR A 53 -3.68 3.94 3.85
CA TYR A 53 -4.85 3.61 3.03
C TYR A 53 -5.13 4.68 1.97
N PHE A 54 -5.94 4.27 1.00
CA PHE A 54 -6.58 5.10 0.00
C PHE A 54 -8.04 5.35 0.40
N ARG A 55 -8.55 6.56 0.20
CA ARG A 55 -9.92 6.95 0.55
C ARG A 55 -10.62 7.63 -0.63
N TYR A 56 -11.82 7.18 -1.00
CA TYR A 56 -12.60 7.79 -2.08
C TYR A 56 -14.12 7.53 -1.96
N ASN A 57 -14.91 8.40 -2.59
CA ASN A 57 -16.35 8.19 -2.76
C ASN A 57 -16.60 7.28 -3.98
N GLY A 58 -17.30 6.17 -3.75
CA GLY A 58 -17.58 5.16 -4.76
C GLY A 58 -18.96 4.53 -4.61
N SER A 59 -19.10 3.33 -5.17
CA SER A 59 -20.35 2.59 -5.20
C SER A 59 -20.21 1.20 -4.62
N LEU A 60 -21.34 0.51 -4.47
CA LEU A 60 -21.34 -0.95 -4.39
C LEU A 60 -20.71 -1.54 -5.66
N THR A 61 -19.97 -2.64 -5.50
CA THR A 61 -19.38 -3.41 -6.60
C THR A 61 -20.34 -4.48 -7.14
N THR A 62 -21.48 -4.67 -6.48
CA THR A 62 -22.58 -5.56 -6.87
C THR A 62 -23.84 -4.76 -7.19
N PRO A 63 -24.74 -5.25 -8.07
CA PRO A 63 -26.04 -4.64 -8.30
C PRO A 63 -26.80 -4.41 -6.98
N PRO A 64 -27.49 -3.27 -6.81
CA PRO A 64 -27.80 -2.25 -7.82
C PRO A 64 -26.74 -1.15 -8.01
N CYS A 65 -25.50 -1.33 -7.53
CA CYS A 65 -24.37 -0.41 -7.77
C CYS A 65 -24.56 1.02 -7.23
N TYR A 66 -25.31 1.21 -6.14
CA TYR A 66 -25.57 2.56 -5.61
C TYR A 66 -24.29 3.34 -5.27
N PRO A 67 -24.18 4.63 -5.64
CA PRO A 67 -23.02 5.49 -5.39
C PRO A 67 -23.02 6.03 -3.95
N SER A 68 -23.05 5.13 -2.97
CA SER A 68 -23.28 5.46 -1.56
C SER A 68 -22.19 4.93 -0.63
N VAL A 69 -21.03 4.56 -1.16
CA VAL A 69 -19.95 3.92 -0.39
C VAL A 69 -18.75 4.87 -0.23
N LEU A 70 -18.37 5.13 1.01
CA LEU A 70 -17.06 5.68 1.35
C LEU A 70 -16.05 4.54 1.47
N TRP A 71 -15.18 4.41 0.48
CA TRP A 71 -14.20 3.32 0.42
C TRP A 71 -12.93 3.67 1.17
N THR A 72 -12.44 2.75 1.98
CA THR A 72 -11.07 2.75 2.52
C THR A 72 -10.38 1.50 2.01
N VAL A 73 -9.35 1.64 1.18
CA VAL A 73 -8.58 0.49 0.68
C VAL A 73 -7.19 0.55 1.30
N PHE A 74 -6.81 -0.46 2.07
CA PHE A 74 -5.50 -0.47 2.72
C PHE A 74 -4.38 -0.59 1.68
N ARG A 75 -3.26 0.09 1.95
CA ARG A 75 -2.08 0.06 1.06
C ARG A 75 -1.38 -1.28 1.10
N LYS A 76 -1.30 -1.89 2.28
CA LYS A 76 -0.67 -3.19 2.49
C LYS A 76 -1.66 -4.31 2.19
N SER A 77 -1.16 -5.33 1.51
CA SER A 77 -1.86 -6.60 1.30
C SER A 77 -1.70 -7.50 2.53
N VAL A 78 -2.62 -8.45 2.67
CA VAL A 78 -2.42 -9.64 3.51
C VAL A 78 -1.97 -10.80 2.62
N GLN A 79 -1.22 -11.72 3.21
CA GLN A 79 -0.82 -12.95 2.53
C GLN A 79 -1.74 -14.09 2.95
N ILE A 80 -2.02 -15.01 2.04
CA ILE A 80 -2.57 -16.34 2.29
C ILE A 80 -1.72 -17.37 1.55
N SER A 81 -1.72 -18.64 1.97
CA SER A 81 -0.98 -19.66 1.23
C SER A 81 -1.65 -19.98 -0.11
N ASN A 82 -0.91 -20.65 -1.00
CA ASN A 82 -1.46 -21.12 -2.27
C ASN A 82 -2.59 -22.13 -2.06
N GLU A 83 -2.50 -22.97 -1.02
CA GLU A 83 -3.55 -23.92 -0.64
C GLU A 83 -4.82 -23.18 -0.20
N GLN A 84 -4.69 -22.15 0.65
CA GLN A 84 -5.80 -21.31 1.08
C GLN A 84 -6.47 -20.58 -0.10
N LEU A 85 -5.69 -20.10 -1.07
CA LEU A 85 -6.25 -19.51 -2.30
C LEU A 85 -7.03 -20.55 -3.10
N ASN A 86 -6.50 -21.77 -3.25
CA ASN A 86 -7.18 -22.84 -3.98
C ASN A 86 -8.53 -23.18 -3.34
N GLU A 87 -8.60 -23.29 -2.01
CA GLU A 87 -9.87 -23.54 -1.29
C GLU A 87 -10.91 -22.45 -1.59
N LEU A 88 -10.50 -21.18 -1.59
CA LEU A 88 -11.39 -20.06 -1.93
C LEU A 88 -11.90 -20.12 -3.39
N GLU A 89 -11.06 -20.59 -4.32
CA GLU A 89 -11.40 -20.66 -5.75
C GLU A 89 -12.14 -21.95 -6.16
N SER A 90 -12.03 -23.04 -5.39
CA SER A 90 -12.57 -24.35 -5.76
C SER A 90 -13.78 -24.82 -4.95
N ASP A 91 -13.94 -24.38 -3.71
CA ASP A 91 -14.85 -25.08 -2.78
C ASP A 91 -16.30 -24.57 -2.83
N LEU A 92 -16.55 -23.47 -3.54
CA LEU A 92 -17.85 -22.79 -3.60
C LEU A 92 -18.50 -22.89 -4.98
N PHE A 93 -19.83 -22.98 -5.00
CA PHE A 93 -20.69 -23.09 -6.17
C PHE A 93 -21.80 -22.03 -6.12
N VAL A 94 -22.18 -21.51 -7.29
CA VAL A 94 -23.30 -20.56 -7.46
C VAL A 94 -24.65 -21.30 -7.57
N SER A 95 -24.61 -22.57 -7.94
CA SER A 95 -25.75 -23.46 -8.08
C SER A 95 -26.21 -24.06 -6.74
N ASP A 96 -27.46 -24.49 -6.70
CA ASP A 96 -27.99 -25.30 -5.62
C ASP A 96 -27.44 -26.74 -5.70
N LYS A 97 -27.38 -27.43 -4.55
CA LYS A 97 -26.81 -28.79 -4.45
C LYS A 97 -27.53 -29.82 -5.33
N GLU A 98 -28.82 -29.62 -5.59
CA GLU A 98 -29.67 -30.53 -6.35
C GLU A 98 -29.56 -30.32 -7.87
N GLU A 99 -28.91 -29.25 -8.32
CA GLU A 99 -28.72 -28.98 -9.73
C GLU A 99 -27.75 -29.97 -10.38
N THR A 100 -28.11 -30.43 -11.59
CA THR A 100 -27.30 -31.40 -12.35
C THR A 100 -26.00 -30.79 -12.88
N ASN A 101 -26.01 -29.48 -13.16
CA ASN A 101 -24.87 -28.75 -13.70
C ASN A 101 -24.32 -27.79 -12.65
N GLN A 102 -23.35 -28.26 -11.88
CA GLN A 102 -22.71 -27.45 -10.86
C GLN A 102 -21.83 -26.37 -11.50
N THR A 103 -22.00 -25.11 -11.07
CA THR A 103 -21.23 -23.96 -11.56
C THR A 103 -20.40 -23.38 -10.42
N GLY A 104 -19.07 -23.49 -10.51
CA GLY A 104 -18.15 -22.96 -9.49
C GLY A 104 -18.25 -21.44 -9.34
N MET A 105 -18.10 -20.94 -8.11
CA MET A 105 -18.11 -19.51 -7.78
C MET A 105 -16.73 -18.90 -8.02
N VAL A 106 -16.38 -18.70 -9.28
CA VAL A 106 -15.10 -18.13 -9.70
C VAL A 106 -15.27 -16.76 -10.35
N LYS A 107 -14.20 -15.95 -10.37
CA LYS A 107 -14.16 -14.62 -11.01
C LYS A 107 -15.31 -13.71 -10.58
N ASN A 108 -15.71 -13.82 -9.31
CA ASN A 108 -16.76 -13.05 -8.64
C ASN A 108 -16.33 -11.62 -8.27
N PHE A 109 -15.63 -10.94 -9.17
CA PHE A 109 -15.18 -9.56 -9.01
C PHE A 109 -15.68 -8.69 -10.17
N ARG A 110 -15.77 -7.38 -9.94
CA ARG A 110 -16.16 -6.41 -10.96
C ARG A 110 -14.92 -5.80 -11.63
N HIS A 111 -14.96 -5.63 -12.94
CA HIS A 111 -13.91 -4.89 -13.65
C HIS A 111 -13.73 -3.47 -13.12
N VAL A 112 -12.51 -2.94 -13.23
CA VAL A 112 -12.20 -1.56 -12.87
C VAL A 112 -13.07 -0.57 -13.67
N GLN A 113 -13.53 0.47 -12.99
CA GLN A 113 -14.38 1.50 -13.58
C GLN A 113 -13.56 2.76 -13.85
N LYS A 114 -13.92 3.54 -14.87
CA LYS A 114 -13.22 4.79 -15.20
C LYS A 114 -13.21 5.73 -13.99
N LEU A 115 -12.04 6.28 -13.64
CA LEU A 115 -11.91 7.19 -12.49
C LEU A 115 -12.69 8.49 -12.73
N GLY A 116 -12.63 9.03 -13.95
CA GLY A 116 -13.26 10.30 -14.29
C GLY A 116 -12.55 11.47 -13.59
N LYS A 117 -13.34 12.36 -12.99
CA LYS A 117 -12.84 13.54 -12.25
C LYS A 117 -12.74 13.30 -10.73
N ARG A 118 -12.88 12.06 -10.28
CA ARG A 118 -12.85 11.73 -8.85
C ARG A 118 -11.42 11.73 -8.35
N GLU A 119 -11.25 12.26 -7.15
CA GLU A 119 -9.98 12.21 -6.43
C GLU A 119 -9.91 10.98 -5.54
N VAL A 120 -8.69 10.47 -5.36
CA VAL A 120 -8.38 9.43 -4.39
C VAL A 120 -7.42 10.04 -3.38
N LEU A 121 -7.85 10.12 -2.13
CA LEU A 121 -7.03 10.62 -1.03
C LEU A 121 -6.10 9.50 -0.55
N VAL A 122 -4.87 9.86 -0.18
CA VAL A 122 -3.88 8.95 0.41
C VAL A 122 -3.56 9.40 1.82
N SER A 123 -3.45 8.46 2.76
CA SER A 123 -3.14 8.79 4.17
C SER A 123 -1.64 8.78 4.48
N PHE A 124 -0.81 8.29 3.57
CA PHE A 124 0.61 8.06 3.79
C PHE A 124 1.46 8.97 2.89
N HIS A 125 2.65 9.33 3.39
CA HIS A 125 3.64 10.08 2.64
C HIS A 125 4.70 9.10 2.13
N GLU A 126 4.98 9.12 0.83
CA GLU A 126 6.16 8.42 0.31
C GLU A 126 7.43 9.13 0.80
N GLY A 127 8.55 8.42 0.91
CA GLY A 127 9.84 8.88 1.48
C GLY A 127 10.48 10.12 0.83
N VAL A 128 9.75 10.80 -0.07
CA VAL A 128 10.07 12.09 -0.69
C VAL A 128 10.43 13.14 0.36
N VAL A 129 9.74 13.20 1.51
CA VAL A 129 10.05 14.19 2.55
C VAL A 129 11.45 13.97 3.11
N LEU A 130 11.81 12.71 3.40
CA LEU A 130 13.14 12.36 3.90
C LEU A 130 14.21 12.62 2.83
N ALA A 131 13.93 12.27 1.57
CA ALA A 131 14.84 12.53 0.45
C ALA A 131 15.07 14.04 0.25
N VAL A 132 14.02 14.86 0.30
CA VAL A 132 14.10 16.32 0.20
C VAL A 132 14.92 16.90 1.35
N ILE A 133 14.67 16.46 2.59
CA ILE A 133 15.46 16.88 3.76
C ILE A 133 16.93 16.52 3.59
N LEU A 134 17.24 15.29 3.18
CA LEU A 134 18.62 14.85 2.94
C LEU A 134 19.28 15.67 1.82
N CYS A 135 18.61 15.89 0.70
CA CYS A 135 19.11 16.73 -0.39
C CYS A 135 19.40 18.17 0.07
N CYS A 136 18.50 18.77 0.86
CA CYS A 136 18.72 20.10 1.42
C CYS A 136 19.94 20.15 2.35
N VAL A 137 20.10 19.14 3.23
CA VAL A 137 21.26 19.06 4.15
C VAL A 137 22.56 18.87 3.39
N PHE A 138 22.63 17.92 2.44
CA PHE A 138 23.83 17.71 1.63
C PHE A 138 24.17 18.93 0.76
N GLY A 139 23.16 19.60 0.19
CA GLY A 139 23.33 20.85 -0.54
C GLY A 139 23.93 21.95 0.33
N ALA A 140 23.41 22.16 1.53
CA ALA A 140 23.93 23.16 2.48
C ALA A 140 25.37 22.85 2.90
N LEU A 141 25.70 21.59 3.19
CA LEU A 141 27.05 21.16 3.55
C LEU A 141 28.06 21.38 2.41
N ALA A 142 27.66 21.08 1.16
CA ALA A 142 28.49 21.32 -0.01
C ALA A 142 28.78 22.82 -0.21
N ILE A 143 27.77 23.68 -0.03
CA ILE A 143 27.92 25.13 -0.11
C ILE A 143 28.88 25.65 0.97
N LEU A 144 28.74 25.17 2.22
CA LEU A 144 29.62 25.54 3.33
C LEU A 144 31.06 25.08 3.08
N ALA A 145 31.25 23.84 2.59
CA ALA A 145 32.57 23.30 2.27
C ALA A 145 33.26 24.10 1.15
N LEU A 146 32.53 24.45 0.09
CA LEU A 146 33.01 25.31 -0.99
C LEU A 146 33.37 26.71 -0.48
N GLY A 147 32.52 27.31 0.36
CA GLY A 147 32.80 28.59 1.01
C GLY A 147 34.10 28.55 1.83
N CYS A 148 34.24 27.54 2.70
CA CYS A 148 35.46 27.33 3.49
C CYS A 148 36.70 27.10 2.63
N PHE A 149 36.58 26.34 1.53
CA PHE A 149 37.69 26.11 0.59
C PHE A 149 38.13 27.39 -0.11
N LEU A 150 37.17 28.20 -0.59
CA LEU A 150 37.44 29.48 -1.23
C LEU A 150 38.07 30.49 -0.27
N LEU A 151 37.61 30.54 0.99
CA LEU A 151 38.22 31.36 2.04
C LEU A 151 39.67 30.94 2.31
N ARG A 152 39.93 29.63 2.45
CA ARG A 152 41.29 29.08 2.62
C ARG A 152 42.20 29.37 1.42
N LYS A 153 41.67 29.35 0.20
CA LYS A 153 42.43 29.70 -1.00
C LYS A 153 42.79 31.19 -1.04
N ARG A 154 41.86 32.06 -0.62
CA ARG A 154 42.12 33.52 -0.51
C ARG A 154 43.17 33.84 0.56
N THR A 155 43.11 33.23 1.74
CA THR A 155 44.12 33.46 2.78
C THR A 155 45.51 32.99 2.35
N LYS A 156 45.63 31.81 1.73
CA LYS A 156 46.92 31.35 1.17
C LYS A 156 47.49 32.30 0.12
N LYS A 157 46.68 32.79 -0.82
CA LYS A 157 47.13 33.75 -1.84
C LYS A 157 47.54 35.11 -1.24
N ALA A 158 46.88 35.55 -0.18
CA ALA A 158 47.25 36.78 0.53
C ALA A 158 48.59 36.65 1.26
N THR A 159 48.86 35.49 1.88
CA THR A 159 50.15 35.21 2.53
C THR A 159 51.30 35.06 1.53
N GLU A 160 51.04 34.47 0.36
CA GLU A 160 52.02 34.34 -0.72
C GLU A 160 52.42 35.71 -1.32
N ASN A 161 51.45 36.62 -1.50
CA ASN A 161 51.72 37.99 -1.99
C ASN A 161 52.47 38.88 -0.98
N GLN A 162 52.44 38.59 0.33
CA GLN A 162 53.23 39.31 1.34
C GLN A 162 54.71 38.89 1.39
N GLY A 163 55.09 37.79 0.74
CA GLY A 163 56.47 37.27 0.73
C GLY A 163 57.38 37.85 -0.36
N VAL A 164 56.87 38.63 -1.31
CA VAL A 164 57.66 39.16 -2.43
C VAL A 164 58.24 40.55 -2.06
N ILE A 165 59.43 40.55 -1.46
CA ILE A 165 60.22 41.77 -1.23
C ILE A 165 61.02 42.09 -2.50
N TYR A 166 60.69 43.18 -3.19
CA TYR A 166 61.47 43.69 -4.32
C TYR A 166 62.74 44.38 -3.81
N LYS A 167 63.91 43.86 -4.19
CA LYS A 167 65.19 44.57 -3.98
C LYS A 167 65.43 45.56 -5.13
N PRO A 168 65.79 46.83 -4.86
CA PRO A 168 66.20 47.74 -5.91
C PRO A 168 67.59 47.36 -6.41
N THR A 169 67.75 47.27 -7.73
CA THR A 169 69.05 47.25 -8.41
C THR A 169 69.66 48.65 -8.38
N GLY A 170 70.74 48.80 -7.62
CA GLY A 170 71.68 49.92 -7.68
C GLY A 170 73.08 49.37 -7.74
#